data_AF-A0A7V4BLN3-F1
#
_entry.id   AF-A0A7V4BLN3-F1
#
_cell.length_a   1.000
_cell.length_b   1.000
_cell.length_c   1.000
_cell.angle_alpha   90.00
_cell.angle_beta   90.00
_cell.angle_gamma   90.00
#
_symmetry.space_group_name_H-M   'P 1'
#
loop_
_entity.id
_entity.type
_entity.pdbx_description
1 polymer ?
#
loop_
_entity_poly.entity_id
_entity_poly.type
_entity_poly.pdbx_seq_one_letter_code
_entity_poly.pdbx_strand_id
1 'polypeptide(L)'
;SDSVLCPAIASKAYFQASYVTLSDSVEYPDKLYKYYYDDEKSAPGKFRFDLSGSENAVWYQLKFGDGEIYEPETDSEKIVHEYKFPGEYTAVLVTKSPAPLGCIDSFRLENSIELEDTLFMLPNVFTPNADGHNDVIVLYEENSNNVFRSYDISVTTIEITIFNRAGRKVHEYAGNIRDWKGWDGNIMKSNLPAPEGVYFYCLTYYYFVTKEGENPRQSAVFKHKNLKGFIHLYRED
;
A
#
# COMPACT_ATOMS: atom_id res chain seq x y z
N SER A 1 42.62 5.80 30.93
CA SER A 1 42.15 4.47 31.36
C SER A 1 40.66 4.34 31.03
N ASP A 2 40.29 4.70 29.80
CA ASP A 2 38.91 5.08 29.46
C ASP A 2 38.17 4.02 28.63
N SER A 3 38.82 2.89 28.35
CA SER A 3 38.28 1.84 27.48
C SER A 3 37.45 0.78 28.22
N VAL A 4 37.28 0.88 29.55
CA VAL A 4 36.62 -0.15 30.39
C VAL A 4 35.27 0.33 30.96
N LEU A 5 34.85 1.58 30.73
CA LEU A 5 33.63 2.16 31.35
C LEU A 5 32.36 2.14 30.47
N CYS A 6 32.41 1.93 29.14
CA CYS A 6 31.17 1.88 28.34
C CYS A 6 30.25 0.65 28.58
N PRO A 7 30.64 -0.55 29.07
CA PRO A 7 29.73 -1.71 28.94
C PRO A 7 28.49 -1.69 29.86
N ALA A 8 28.47 -0.93 30.96
CA ALA A 8 27.33 -0.91 31.89
C ALA A 8 26.34 0.26 31.69
N ILE A 9 26.75 1.31 30.94
CA ILE A 9 25.97 2.55 30.71
C ILE A 9 25.93 2.90 29.21
N ALA A 10 26.40 2.01 28.34
CA ALA A 10 26.20 2.16 26.91
C ALA A 10 24.70 2.03 26.61
N SER A 11 24.24 2.86 25.67
CA SER A 11 22.95 2.63 25.06
C SER A 11 22.99 1.32 24.27
N LYS A 12 21.86 0.64 24.21
CA LYS A 12 21.66 -0.52 23.36
C LYS A 12 20.48 -0.23 22.46
N ALA A 13 20.74 0.02 21.19
CA ALA A 13 19.73 0.24 20.19
C ALA A 13 19.02 -1.09 19.90
N TYR A 14 17.70 -1.04 19.83
CA TYR A 14 16.88 -2.14 19.34
C TYR A 14 15.53 -1.63 18.88
N PHE A 15 15.03 -2.20 17.80
CA PHE A 15 13.64 -2.01 17.41
C PHE A 15 13.07 -3.23 16.69
N GLN A 16 11.75 -3.31 16.65
CA GLN A 16 11.01 -4.21 15.79
C GLN A 16 10.20 -3.40 14.77
N ALA A 17 10.02 -3.96 13.58
CA ALA A 17 9.13 -3.40 12.58
C ALA A 17 8.05 -4.43 12.21
N SER A 18 6.80 -3.99 12.13
CA SER A 18 5.67 -4.82 11.71
C SER A 18 4.87 -4.15 10.60
N TYR A 19 4.48 -4.93 9.59
CA TYR A 19 3.65 -4.43 8.51
C TYR A 19 2.27 -4.06 9.04
N VAL A 20 1.76 -2.90 8.62
CA VAL A 20 0.41 -2.45 8.94
C VAL A 20 -0.51 -2.95 7.83
N THR A 21 -1.33 -3.92 8.20
CA THR A 21 -2.33 -4.52 7.33
C THR A 21 -3.41 -3.51 6.94
N LEU A 22 -4.01 -3.72 5.77
CA LEU A 22 -5.08 -2.85 5.25
C LEU A 22 -6.37 -2.93 6.08
N SER A 23 -6.51 -4.00 6.87
CA SER A 23 -7.54 -4.20 7.89
C SER A 23 -7.41 -3.28 9.10
N ASP A 24 -6.27 -2.58 9.26
CA ASP A 24 -6.04 -1.66 10.37
C ASP A 24 -6.82 -0.34 10.23
N SER A 25 -7.98 -0.28 10.89
CA SER A 25 -8.88 0.88 10.83
C SER A 25 -8.31 2.19 11.40
N VAL A 26 -7.21 2.15 12.16
CA VAL A 26 -6.57 3.36 12.69
C VAL A 26 -5.71 4.00 11.60
N GLU A 27 -4.91 3.17 10.92
CA GLU A 27 -4.01 3.65 9.87
C GLU A 27 -4.71 3.80 8.52
N TYR A 28 -5.82 3.10 8.34
CA TYR A 28 -6.65 3.10 7.13
C TYR A 28 -8.13 3.35 7.50
N PRO A 29 -8.48 4.57 7.95
CA PRO A 29 -9.83 4.90 8.42
C PRO A 29 -10.87 4.93 7.29
N ASP A 30 -10.43 5.24 6.07
CA ASP A 30 -11.26 5.23 4.89
C ASP A 30 -11.41 3.79 4.39
N LYS A 31 -12.59 3.19 4.64
CA LYS A 31 -12.95 1.79 4.30
C LYS A 31 -12.81 1.37 2.83
N LEU A 32 -12.19 2.17 1.98
CA LEU A 32 -11.81 1.78 0.63
C LEU A 32 -10.71 0.71 0.63
N TYR A 33 -10.07 0.43 1.77
CA TYR A 33 -9.05 -0.62 1.83
C TYR A 33 -9.57 -2.05 2.01
N LYS A 34 -10.88 -2.24 2.27
CA LYS A 34 -11.54 -3.56 2.23
C LYS A 34 -11.50 -4.23 0.84
N TYR A 35 -11.07 -3.49 -0.17
CA TYR A 35 -11.02 -3.87 -1.57
C TYR A 35 -9.71 -4.50 -2.01
N TYR A 36 -8.74 -4.65 -1.11
CA TYR A 36 -7.41 -5.08 -1.49
C TYR A 36 -6.99 -6.29 -0.69
N TYR A 37 -6.20 -7.15 -1.31
CA TYR A 37 -5.65 -8.33 -0.66
C TYR A 37 -4.60 -7.92 0.40
N ASP A 38 -4.74 -8.49 1.60
CA ASP A 38 -3.88 -8.22 2.76
C ASP A 38 -2.68 -9.19 2.84
N ASP A 39 -2.61 -10.17 1.93
CA ASP A 39 -1.66 -11.29 2.00
C ASP A 39 -0.28 -10.96 1.40
N GLU A 40 -0.16 -9.91 0.58
CA GLU A 40 1.10 -9.50 -0.06
C GLU A 40 1.48 -8.06 0.34
N LYS A 41 2.66 -7.91 0.94
CA LYS A 41 3.22 -6.60 1.32
C LYS A 41 3.53 -5.82 0.04
N SER A 42 2.66 -4.89 -0.34
CA SER A 42 2.81 -4.15 -1.59
C SER A 42 3.00 -2.65 -1.33
N ALA A 43 3.73 -1.96 -2.19
CA ALA A 43 3.94 -0.52 -2.06
C ALA A 43 2.78 0.28 -2.67
N PRO A 44 2.34 1.41 -2.09
CA PRO A 44 2.81 1.96 -0.84
C PRO A 44 2.34 1.12 0.35
N GLY A 45 3.25 0.89 1.29
CA GLY A 45 3.04 0.03 2.45
C GLY A 45 3.49 0.72 3.74
N LYS A 46 2.70 0.58 4.80
CA LYS A 46 3.02 1.14 6.12
C LYS A 46 3.66 0.12 7.05
N PHE A 47 4.62 0.56 7.85
CA PHE A 47 5.22 -0.23 8.92
C PHE A 47 5.18 0.53 10.25
N ARG A 48 4.87 -0.20 11.32
CA ARG A 48 5.02 0.27 12.70
C ARG A 48 6.40 -0.06 13.23
N PHE A 49 7.00 0.90 13.91
CA PHE A 49 8.30 0.74 14.57
C PHE A 49 8.13 0.81 16.08
N ASP A 50 8.58 -0.23 16.77
CA ASP A 50 8.57 -0.32 18.23
C ASP A 50 10.02 -0.29 18.73
N LEU A 51 10.38 0.76 19.46
CA LEU A 51 11.73 0.99 19.98
C LEU A 51 11.87 0.57 21.45
N SER A 52 10.79 0.06 22.08
CA SER A 52 10.70 -0.17 23.53
C SER A 52 11.69 -1.21 24.08
N GLY A 53 12.34 -1.98 23.21
CA GLY A 53 13.43 -2.88 23.59
C GLY A 53 14.81 -2.21 23.64
N SER A 54 14.92 -0.91 23.33
CA SER A 54 16.17 -0.15 23.50
C SER A 54 16.46 0.09 24.98
N GLU A 55 17.74 0.15 25.35
CA GLU A 55 18.16 0.34 26.75
C GLU A 55 19.10 1.56 26.87
N ASN A 56 19.01 2.27 28.00
CA ASN A 56 19.93 3.34 28.41
C ASN A 56 20.16 4.45 27.36
N ALA A 57 19.14 4.77 26.57
CA ALA A 57 19.17 5.82 25.55
C ALA A 57 18.40 7.07 25.98
N VAL A 58 18.94 8.25 25.65
CA VAL A 58 18.30 9.56 25.87
C VAL A 58 18.06 10.33 24.56
N TRP A 59 18.48 9.74 23.44
CA TRP A 59 18.28 10.28 22.10
C TRP A 59 18.22 9.14 21.10
N TYR A 60 17.35 9.30 20.11
CA TYR A 60 17.02 8.30 19.11
C TYR A 60 17.00 8.95 17.72
N GLN A 61 17.50 8.24 16.72
CA GLN A 61 17.33 8.59 15.31
C GLN A 61 17.07 7.34 14.51
N LEU A 62 15.88 7.25 13.93
CA LEU A 62 15.44 6.18 13.07
C LEU A 62 15.63 6.60 11.61
N LYS A 63 16.38 5.82 10.86
CA LYS A 63 16.58 5.98 9.41
C LYS A 63 15.82 4.85 8.74
N PHE A 64 14.83 5.15 7.91
CA PHE A 64 13.96 4.12 7.32
C PHE A 64 14.62 3.38 6.14
N GLY A 65 15.73 3.88 5.61
CA GLY A 65 16.42 3.27 4.46
C GLY A 65 15.91 3.77 3.11
N ASP A 66 14.84 4.55 3.08
CA ASP A 66 14.33 5.28 1.92
C ASP A 66 14.82 6.75 1.87
N GLY A 67 15.78 7.11 2.72
CA GLY A 67 16.30 8.47 2.85
C GLY A 67 15.44 9.39 3.75
N GLU A 68 14.30 8.93 4.26
CA GLU A 68 13.59 9.62 5.35
C GLU A 68 14.19 9.24 6.71
N ILE A 69 14.17 10.21 7.63
CA ILE A 69 14.72 10.10 8.98
C ILE A 69 13.71 10.66 9.96
N TYR A 70 13.59 10.02 11.11
CA TYR A 70 12.77 10.46 12.22
C TYR A 70 13.58 10.48 13.52
N GLU A 71 13.33 11.44 14.40
CA GLU A 71 13.99 11.55 15.72
C GLU A 71 12.91 11.49 16.82
N PRO A 72 12.59 10.27 17.31
CA PRO A 72 11.63 10.09 18.39
C PRO A 72 12.08 10.77 19.67
N GLU A 73 11.13 11.31 20.44
CA GLU A 73 11.43 11.87 21.75
C GLU A 73 11.67 10.77 22.79
N THR A 74 10.97 9.65 22.65
CA THR A 74 11.05 8.50 23.55
C THR A 74 11.01 7.17 22.79
N ASP A 75 11.38 6.09 23.47
CA ASP A 75 11.28 4.71 22.98
C ASP A 75 9.84 4.16 22.94
N SER A 76 8.91 4.85 23.59
CA SER A 76 7.49 4.49 23.72
C SER A 76 6.59 5.20 22.71
N GLU A 77 7.18 6.04 21.87
CA GLU A 77 6.46 6.75 20.82
C GLU A 77 5.91 5.79 19.77
N LYS A 78 4.67 6.03 19.33
CA LYS A 78 4.06 5.25 18.25
C LYS A 78 4.53 5.78 16.91
N ILE A 79 5.40 5.04 16.25
CA ILE A 79 6.01 5.45 14.98
C ILE A 79 5.42 4.61 13.86
N VAL A 80 4.88 5.27 12.84
CA VAL A 80 4.40 4.65 11.60
C VAL A 80 5.04 5.34 10.41
N HIS A 81 5.58 4.54 9.50
CA HIS A 81 6.23 5.04 8.28
C HIS A 81 5.63 4.40 7.03
N GLU A 82 5.41 5.19 5.98
CA GLU A 82 4.89 4.73 4.69
C GLU A 82 6.02 4.69 3.65
N TYR A 83 6.35 3.50 3.19
CA TYR A 83 7.25 3.29 2.06
C TYR A 83 6.48 3.39 0.76
N LYS A 84 6.83 4.38 -0.06
CA LYS A 84 6.04 4.75 -1.26
C LYS A 84 6.28 3.86 -2.47
N PHE A 85 7.41 3.17 -2.52
CA PHE A 85 7.87 2.43 -3.70
C PHE A 85 8.14 0.98 -3.35
N PRO A 86 7.99 0.05 -4.31
CA PRO A 86 8.38 -1.34 -4.07
C PRO A 86 9.89 -1.44 -3.87
N GLY A 87 10.36 -2.51 -3.26
CA GLY A 87 11.76 -2.81 -3.04
C GLY A 87 12.07 -3.17 -1.60
N GLU A 88 13.37 -3.35 -1.34
CA GLU A 88 13.90 -3.73 -0.04
C GLU A 88 14.46 -2.51 0.69
N TYR A 89 14.12 -2.39 1.97
CA TYR A 89 14.54 -1.29 2.83
C TYR A 89 15.27 -1.81 4.06
N THR A 90 16.42 -1.19 4.38
CA THR A 90 17.15 -1.44 5.61
C THR A 90 16.95 -0.28 6.57
N ALA A 91 16.10 -0.49 7.57
CA ALA A 91 15.91 0.48 8.64
C ALA A 91 17.04 0.37 9.67
N VAL A 92 17.47 1.53 10.19
CA VAL A 92 18.57 1.65 11.16
C VAL A 92 18.15 2.59 12.28
N LEU A 93 18.21 2.12 13.52
CA LEU A 93 18.08 2.96 14.70
C LEU A 93 19.48 3.30 15.22
N VAL A 94 19.72 4.57 15.49
CA VAL A 94 20.90 5.05 16.21
C VAL A 94 20.44 5.60 17.56
N THR A 95 21.06 5.16 18.64
CA THR A 95 20.78 5.64 19.99
C THR A 95 22.02 6.24 20.63
N LYS A 96 21.81 7.12 21.61
CA LYS A 96 22.89 7.73 22.38
C LYS A 96 22.58 7.70 23.87
N SER A 97 23.57 7.32 24.67
CA SER A 97 23.46 7.29 26.13
C SER A 97 23.61 8.68 26.78
N PRO A 98 23.22 8.85 28.06
CA PRO A 98 23.37 10.13 28.76
C PRO A 98 24.83 10.64 28.83
N ALA A 99 24.96 11.94 29.06
CA ALA A 99 26.23 12.56 29.43
C ALA A 99 26.78 11.99 30.76
N PRO A 100 28.11 11.98 30.98
CA PRO A 100 29.16 12.56 30.13
C PRO A 100 29.65 11.62 29.02
N LEU A 101 29.31 10.33 29.08
CA LEU A 101 29.87 9.32 28.17
C LEU A 101 29.31 9.43 26.75
N GLY A 102 27.99 9.60 26.61
CA GLY A 102 27.36 9.76 25.30
C GLY A 102 27.71 8.65 24.30
N CYS A 103 27.90 7.40 24.78
CA CYS A 103 28.23 6.26 23.92
C CYS A 103 27.09 6.11 22.89
N ILE A 104 27.43 5.86 21.62
CA ILE A 104 26.48 5.69 20.52
C ILE A 104 26.39 4.19 20.21
N ASP A 105 25.17 3.71 20.00
CA ASP A 105 24.93 2.36 19.51
C ASP A 105 23.98 2.39 18.30
N SER A 106 24.01 1.34 17.48
CA SER A 106 23.13 1.24 16.33
C SER A 106 22.61 -0.17 16.10
N PHE A 107 21.33 -0.27 15.77
CA PHE A 107 20.67 -1.51 15.39
C PHE A 107 20.16 -1.42 13.97
N ARG A 108 20.38 -2.48 13.19
CA ARG A 108 19.95 -2.58 11.79
C ARG A 108 18.99 -3.74 11.67
N LEU A 109 17.88 -3.51 10.99
CA LEU A 109 16.92 -4.54 10.67
C LEU A 109 17.17 -5.02 9.24
N GLU A 110 17.86 -6.15 9.11
CA GLU A 110 18.20 -6.74 7.82
C GLU A 110 17.01 -7.49 7.21
N ASN A 111 16.76 -7.28 5.91
CA ASN A 111 15.85 -8.06 5.05
C ASN A 111 14.40 -8.23 5.57
N SER A 112 13.88 -7.32 6.40
CA SER A 112 12.52 -7.47 6.96
C SER A 112 11.45 -6.60 6.30
N ILE A 113 11.88 -5.57 5.57
CA ILE A 113 11.01 -4.60 4.91
C ILE A 113 11.19 -4.78 3.42
N GLU A 114 10.34 -5.62 2.88
CA GLU A 114 10.27 -5.93 1.46
C GLU A 114 8.85 -5.62 1.01
N LEU A 115 8.75 -4.84 -0.06
CA LEU A 115 7.50 -4.49 -0.71
C LEU A 115 7.56 -4.92 -2.17
N GLU A 116 6.64 -5.77 -2.59
CA GLU A 116 6.58 -6.28 -3.95
C GLU A 116 5.86 -5.29 -4.89
N ASP A 117 6.12 -5.44 -6.21
CA ASP A 117 5.29 -4.87 -7.25
C ASP A 117 4.10 -5.80 -7.56
N THR A 118 3.02 -5.26 -8.11
CA THR A 118 1.73 -5.95 -8.02
C THR A 118 1.34 -6.85 -9.18
N LEU A 119 0.42 -7.75 -8.84
CA LEU A 119 -0.46 -8.46 -9.77
C LEU A 119 -1.73 -7.66 -10.09
N PHE A 120 -1.64 -6.66 -10.98
CA PHE A 120 -2.84 -5.92 -11.41
C PHE A 120 -3.79 -6.80 -12.23
N MET A 121 -4.97 -7.09 -11.69
CA MET A 121 -6.01 -7.88 -12.35
C MET A 121 -7.38 -7.18 -12.32
N LEU A 122 -8.12 -7.36 -13.41
CA LEU A 122 -9.52 -6.93 -13.53
C LEU A 122 -10.39 -8.17 -13.72
N PRO A 123 -11.59 -8.23 -13.11
CA PRO A 123 -12.50 -9.35 -13.31
C PRO A 123 -13.07 -9.34 -14.73
N ASN A 124 -13.49 -10.51 -15.19
CA ASN A 124 -14.06 -10.69 -16.54
C ASN A 124 -15.59 -10.82 -16.53
N VAL A 125 -16.21 -10.98 -15.36
CA VAL A 125 -17.65 -11.09 -15.16
C VAL A 125 -18.02 -10.26 -13.93
N PHE A 126 -19.13 -9.52 -13.99
CA PHE A 126 -19.76 -8.98 -12.79
C PHE A 126 -21.29 -8.95 -12.90
N THR A 127 -21.95 -9.23 -11.79
CA THR A 127 -23.38 -9.03 -11.57
C THR A 127 -23.51 -7.93 -10.53
N PRO A 128 -24.21 -6.81 -10.76
CA PRO A 128 -24.32 -5.77 -9.77
C PRO A 128 -25.63 -5.88 -8.99
N ASN A 129 -25.91 -7.03 -8.36
CA ASN A 129 -27.16 -7.30 -7.63
C ASN A 129 -27.01 -7.47 -6.10
N ALA A 130 -25.79 -7.52 -5.56
CA ALA A 130 -25.50 -7.57 -4.12
C ALA A 130 -25.89 -8.88 -3.44
N ASP A 131 -25.91 -9.99 -4.18
CA ASP A 131 -26.26 -11.34 -3.69
C ASP A 131 -25.02 -12.18 -3.30
N GLY A 132 -23.81 -11.64 -3.48
CA GLY A 132 -22.53 -12.27 -3.20
C GLY A 132 -21.98 -13.19 -4.30
N HIS A 133 -22.67 -13.36 -5.43
CA HIS A 133 -22.27 -14.22 -6.55
C HIS A 133 -21.91 -13.39 -7.78
N ASN A 134 -20.63 -13.42 -8.18
CA ASN A 134 -20.09 -12.55 -9.24
C ASN A 134 -20.27 -11.04 -8.95
N ASP A 135 -20.64 -10.65 -7.73
CA ASP A 135 -20.43 -9.28 -7.25
C ASP A 135 -18.93 -9.06 -7.10
N VAL A 136 -18.40 -8.04 -7.75
CA VAL A 136 -16.94 -7.83 -7.77
C VAL A 136 -16.38 -7.40 -6.41
N ILE A 137 -17.16 -7.19 -5.35
CA ILE A 137 -16.61 -7.22 -3.99
C ILE A 137 -17.52 -7.98 -3.00
N VAL A 138 -16.98 -9.01 -2.35
CA VAL A 138 -17.42 -9.44 -1.01
C VAL A 138 -16.19 -9.63 -0.17
N LEU A 139 -15.83 -8.64 0.65
CA LEU A 139 -15.02 -8.87 1.86
C LEU A 139 -15.56 -7.98 2.99
N TYR A 140 -16.16 -8.69 3.95
CA TYR A 140 -16.61 -8.29 5.30
C TYR A 140 -17.69 -7.19 5.39
N GLU A 141 -18.93 -7.69 5.45
CA GLU A 141 -20.14 -7.14 6.08
C GLU A 141 -20.71 -5.78 5.61
N GLU A 142 -21.99 -5.89 5.23
CA GLU A 142 -23.06 -4.89 5.17
C GLU A 142 -23.04 -3.94 3.95
N ASN A 143 -23.51 -4.54 2.84
CA ASN A 143 -24.38 -3.97 1.79
C ASN A 143 -23.71 -3.36 0.55
N SER A 144 -23.64 -4.24 -0.47
CA SER A 144 -23.49 -4.02 -1.92
C SER A 144 -22.17 -3.45 -2.40
N ASN A 145 -21.57 -4.15 -3.36
CA ASN A 145 -20.23 -3.89 -3.79
C ASN A 145 -20.07 -4.52 -5.19
N ASN A 146 -20.80 -3.87 -6.09
CA ASN A 146 -21.35 -4.37 -7.35
C ASN A 146 -20.63 -3.74 -8.55
N VAL A 147 -19.32 -3.53 -8.41
CA VAL A 147 -18.58 -2.58 -9.26
C VAL A 147 -17.38 -3.26 -9.91
N PHE A 148 -17.23 -3.11 -11.21
CA PHE A 148 -16.02 -3.50 -11.92
C PHE A 148 -14.81 -2.65 -11.48
N ARG A 149 -13.87 -3.24 -10.75
CA ARG A 149 -12.63 -2.60 -10.22
C ARG A 149 -11.52 -3.65 -10.07
N SER A 150 -10.26 -3.20 -9.95
CA SER A 150 -9.11 -4.02 -9.54
C SER A 150 -8.94 -4.04 -8.02
N TYR A 151 -8.35 -5.11 -7.48
CA TYR A 151 -8.03 -5.31 -6.05
C TYR A 151 -6.59 -4.93 -5.68
N ASP A 152 -5.92 -4.16 -6.52
CA ASP A 152 -4.49 -3.86 -6.44
C ASP A 152 -4.20 -2.49 -5.80
N ILE A 153 -3.33 -2.46 -4.77
CA ILE A 153 -2.91 -1.23 -4.07
C ILE A 153 -1.70 -0.50 -4.69
N SER A 154 -0.86 -1.16 -5.48
CA SER A 154 0.40 -0.57 -5.98
C SER A 154 0.26 0.20 -7.26
N VAL A 155 -0.89 0.10 -7.92
CA VAL A 155 -1.25 1.08 -8.95
C VAL A 155 -1.52 2.44 -8.31
N THR A 156 -0.94 3.48 -8.89
CA THR A 156 -1.12 4.85 -8.39
C THR A 156 -2.21 5.57 -9.15
N THR A 157 -2.24 5.41 -10.46
CA THR A 157 -3.13 6.15 -11.37
C THR A 157 -3.63 5.21 -12.45
N ILE A 158 -4.87 5.41 -12.85
CA ILE A 158 -5.47 4.71 -13.98
C ILE A 158 -6.13 5.70 -14.94
N GLU A 159 -6.21 5.30 -16.19
CA GLU A 159 -7.05 5.89 -17.23
C GLU A 159 -7.84 4.75 -17.86
N ILE A 160 -9.11 4.63 -17.51
CA ILE A 160 -9.99 3.58 -18.03
C ILE A 160 -11.14 4.17 -18.82
N THR A 161 -11.45 3.54 -19.94
CA THR A 161 -12.67 3.78 -20.71
C THR A 161 -13.35 2.46 -21.02
N ILE A 162 -14.66 2.39 -20.78
CA ILE A 162 -15.49 1.21 -21.06
C ILE A 162 -16.47 1.56 -22.18
N PHE A 163 -16.61 0.66 -23.13
CA PHE A 163 -17.45 0.77 -24.31
C PHE A 163 -18.46 -0.37 -24.36
N ASN A 164 -19.65 -0.09 -24.88
CA ASN A 164 -20.58 -1.14 -25.28
C ASN A 164 -20.19 -1.74 -26.64
N ARG A 165 -20.91 -2.79 -27.07
CA ARG A 165 -20.72 -3.46 -28.37
C ARG A 165 -20.81 -2.57 -29.62
N ALA A 166 -21.45 -1.39 -29.51
CA ALA A 166 -21.57 -0.43 -30.61
C ALA A 166 -20.43 0.60 -30.63
N GLY A 167 -19.42 0.44 -29.76
CA GLY A 167 -18.30 1.39 -29.62
C GLY A 167 -18.66 2.68 -28.89
N ARG A 168 -19.85 2.75 -28.25
CA ARG A 168 -20.22 3.92 -27.45
C ARG A 168 -19.63 3.77 -26.06
N LYS A 169 -18.96 4.83 -25.59
CA LYS A 169 -18.46 4.94 -24.23
C LYS A 169 -19.61 4.92 -23.23
N VAL A 170 -19.49 4.08 -22.21
CA VAL A 170 -20.46 3.92 -21.12
C VAL A 170 -19.86 4.20 -19.74
N HIS A 171 -18.54 4.25 -19.62
CA HIS A 171 -17.87 4.65 -18.38
C HIS A 171 -16.49 5.20 -18.71
N GLU A 172 -16.02 6.14 -17.90
CA GLU A 172 -14.63 6.61 -17.95
C GLU A 172 -14.17 7.06 -16.57
N TYR A 173 -12.88 6.89 -16.33
CA TYR A 173 -12.22 7.42 -15.16
C TYR A 173 -10.74 7.67 -15.45
N ALA A 174 -10.22 8.81 -14.99
CA ALA A 174 -8.79 9.12 -15.03
C ALA A 174 -8.41 9.74 -13.68
N GLY A 175 -7.45 9.16 -12.98
CA GLY A 175 -7.07 9.63 -11.65
C GLY A 175 -6.50 8.54 -10.75
N ASN A 176 -6.42 8.84 -9.45
CA ASN A 176 -5.89 7.91 -8.46
C ASN A 176 -6.82 6.69 -8.34
N ILE A 177 -6.28 5.47 -8.47
CA ILE A 177 -7.09 4.26 -8.39
C ILE A 177 -7.86 4.14 -7.08
N ARG A 178 -7.34 4.71 -5.98
CA ARG A 178 -7.99 4.71 -4.66
C ARG A 178 -9.30 5.49 -4.67
N ASP A 179 -9.37 6.57 -5.43
CA ASP A 179 -10.57 7.42 -5.57
C ASP A 179 -11.58 6.83 -6.56
N TRP A 180 -11.16 5.87 -7.38
CA TRP A 180 -12.06 5.24 -8.35
C TRP A 180 -12.97 4.22 -7.69
N LYS A 181 -14.26 4.51 -7.61
CA LYS A 181 -15.27 3.58 -7.06
C LYS A 181 -15.54 2.33 -7.91
N GLY A 182 -14.86 2.15 -9.04
CA GLY A 182 -15.21 1.13 -10.02
C GLY A 182 -16.33 1.57 -10.97
N TRP A 183 -16.74 0.69 -11.87
CA TRP A 183 -17.94 0.86 -12.70
C TRP A 183 -19.09 0.00 -12.17
N ASP A 184 -20.17 0.63 -11.75
CA ASP A 184 -21.36 0.01 -11.15
C ASP A 184 -22.37 -0.56 -12.16
N GLY A 185 -22.03 -0.58 -13.44
CA GLY A 185 -22.94 -1.00 -14.50
C GLY A 185 -23.95 0.06 -14.92
N ASN A 186 -23.85 1.30 -14.44
CA ASN A 186 -24.64 2.43 -14.94
C ASN A 186 -23.91 3.17 -16.07
N ILE A 187 -24.67 3.80 -16.96
CA ILE A 187 -24.12 4.56 -18.07
C ILE A 187 -23.61 5.91 -17.55
N MET A 188 -22.30 6.12 -17.65
CA MET A 188 -21.57 7.31 -17.23
C MET A 188 -21.85 7.60 -15.75
N LYS A 189 -21.99 8.88 -15.38
CA LYS A 189 -22.35 9.30 -14.01
C LYS A 189 -23.86 9.43 -13.83
N SER A 190 -24.65 8.61 -14.53
CA SER A 190 -26.12 8.63 -14.45
C SER A 190 -26.63 7.41 -13.67
N ASN A 191 -27.90 7.42 -13.31
CA ASN A 191 -28.58 6.26 -12.72
C ASN A 191 -29.24 5.37 -13.81
N LEU A 192 -28.85 5.52 -15.08
CA LEU A 192 -29.38 4.72 -16.17
C LEU A 192 -28.59 3.40 -16.24
N PRO A 193 -29.20 2.25 -15.94
CA PRO A 193 -28.51 0.96 -16.02
C PRO A 193 -28.08 0.68 -17.46
N ALA A 194 -26.83 0.25 -17.62
CA ALA A 194 -26.37 -0.32 -18.87
C ALA A 194 -27.05 -1.70 -19.07
N PRO A 195 -27.51 -2.02 -20.30
CA PRO A 195 -28.10 -3.32 -20.59
C PRO A 195 -27.14 -4.48 -20.30
N GLU A 196 -27.68 -5.66 -20.05
CA GLU A 196 -26.85 -6.86 -19.98
C GLU A 196 -26.08 -7.11 -21.28
N GLY A 197 -24.90 -7.70 -21.13
CA GLY A 197 -24.10 -8.17 -22.26
C GLY A 197 -22.61 -7.89 -22.10
N VAL A 198 -21.92 -7.91 -23.24
CA VAL A 198 -20.46 -7.77 -23.31
C VAL A 198 -20.07 -6.32 -23.53
N TYR A 199 -19.14 -5.86 -22.71
CA TYR A 199 -18.51 -4.56 -22.75
C TYR A 199 -17.01 -4.70 -22.94
N PHE A 200 -16.37 -3.67 -23.48
CA PHE A 200 -14.95 -3.66 -23.80
C PHE A 200 -14.27 -2.53 -23.04
N TYR A 201 -13.09 -2.78 -22.47
CA TYR A 201 -12.34 -1.73 -21.81
C TYR A 201 -10.99 -1.49 -22.46
N CYS A 202 -10.55 -0.24 -22.44
CA CYS A 202 -9.17 0.17 -22.63
C CYS A 202 -8.72 0.81 -21.31
N LEU A 203 -7.62 0.31 -20.76
CA LEU A 203 -7.06 0.78 -19.50
C LEU A 203 -5.57 1.07 -19.70
N THR A 204 -5.13 2.22 -19.25
CA THR A 204 -3.73 2.49 -18.92
C THR A 204 -3.62 2.55 -17.40
N TYR A 205 -2.71 1.80 -16.80
CA TYR A 205 -2.40 1.95 -15.39
C TYR A 205 -0.94 2.28 -15.19
N TYR A 206 -0.67 3.04 -14.13
CA TYR A 206 0.64 3.53 -13.79
C TYR A 206 1.09 3.01 -12.43
N TYR A 207 2.36 2.61 -12.35
CA TYR A 207 2.94 1.95 -11.19
C TYR A 207 4.43 2.29 -11.10
N PHE A 208 5.00 2.10 -9.91
CA PHE A 208 6.44 2.22 -9.70
C PHE A 208 7.09 0.85 -9.77
N VAL A 209 8.29 0.81 -10.33
CA VAL A 209 9.21 -0.32 -10.18
C VAL A 209 10.53 0.20 -9.65
N THR A 210 11.21 -0.59 -8.85
CA THR A 210 12.56 -0.28 -8.39
C THR A 210 13.53 -1.28 -8.98
N LYS A 211 14.79 -0.88 -9.10
CA LYS A 211 15.82 -1.82 -9.51
C LYS A 211 16.30 -2.58 -8.28
N GLU A 212 16.38 -3.89 -8.44
CA GLU A 212 16.96 -4.79 -7.45
C GLU A 212 18.36 -4.32 -7.03
N GLY A 213 18.62 -4.28 -5.72
CA GLY A 213 19.89 -3.87 -5.14
C GLY A 213 20.20 -2.36 -5.16
N GLU A 214 19.32 -1.51 -5.69
CA GLU A 214 19.46 -0.04 -5.60
C GLU A 214 18.50 0.54 -4.55
N ASN A 215 18.84 1.69 -3.94
CA ASN A 215 17.95 2.37 -3.01
C ASN A 215 16.58 2.66 -3.68
N PRO A 216 15.46 2.13 -3.16
CA PRO A 216 14.16 2.21 -3.83
C PRO A 216 13.72 3.64 -4.18
N ARG A 217 14.02 4.63 -3.33
CA ARG A 217 13.63 6.03 -3.61
C ARG A 217 14.43 6.65 -4.76
N GLN A 218 15.67 6.22 -4.94
CA GLN A 218 16.54 6.73 -6.02
C GLN A 218 16.33 5.97 -7.32
N SER A 219 15.97 4.68 -7.24
CA SER A 219 15.82 3.79 -8.39
C SER A 219 14.38 3.63 -8.87
N ALA A 220 13.39 4.17 -8.14
CA ALA A 220 11.99 4.14 -8.54
C ALA A 220 11.77 4.77 -9.91
N VAL A 221 11.33 3.94 -10.86
CA VAL A 221 10.94 4.34 -12.20
C VAL A 221 9.44 4.25 -12.31
N PHE A 222 8.82 5.35 -12.74
CA PHE A 222 7.42 5.38 -13.11
C PHE A 222 7.22 4.65 -14.43
N LYS A 223 6.39 3.60 -14.43
CA LYS A 223 6.03 2.82 -15.61
C LYS A 223 4.52 2.85 -15.82
N HIS A 224 4.13 2.48 -17.04
CA HIS A 224 2.74 2.28 -17.37
C HIS A 224 2.57 1.02 -18.21
N LYS A 225 1.38 0.42 -18.14
CA LYS A 225 0.99 -0.69 -18.99
C LYS A 225 -0.40 -0.43 -19.55
N ASN A 226 -0.59 -0.85 -20.78
CA ASN A 226 -1.88 -0.80 -21.45
C ASN A 226 -2.53 -2.18 -21.38
N LEU A 227 -3.77 -2.22 -20.93
CA LEU A 227 -4.62 -3.40 -20.91
C LEU A 227 -5.86 -3.16 -21.77
N LYS A 228 -6.26 -4.19 -22.48
CA LYS A 228 -7.51 -4.24 -23.24
C LYS A 228 -8.16 -5.56 -22.95
N GLY A 229 -9.47 -5.54 -22.79
CA GLY A 229 -10.22 -6.75 -22.51
C GLY A 229 -11.70 -6.52 -22.65
N PHE A 230 -12.45 -7.49 -22.17
CA PHE A 230 -13.90 -7.45 -22.13
C PHE A 230 -14.40 -7.83 -20.75
N ILE A 231 -15.63 -7.44 -20.48
CA ILE A 231 -16.36 -7.79 -19.28
C ILE A 231 -17.79 -8.17 -19.62
N HIS A 232 -18.29 -9.21 -18.97
CA HIS A 232 -19.69 -9.60 -19.01
C HIS A 232 -20.44 -8.93 -17.86
N LEU A 233 -21.43 -8.09 -18.20
CA LEU A 233 -22.39 -7.52 -17.26
C LEU A 233 -23.65 -8.38 -17.30
N TYR A 234 -23.96 -9.04 -16.17
CA TYR A 234 -25.22 -9.75 -15.95
C TYR A 234 -26.11 -8.94 -15.01
N ARG A 235 -27.42 -9.12 -15.10
CA ARG A 235 -28.37 -8.67 -14.08
C ARG A 235 -29.28 -9.85 -13.80
N GLU A 236 -29.59 -10.09 -12.54
CA GLU A 236 -30.63 -11.03 -12.16
C GLU A 236 -31.93 -10.24 -11.96
N ASP A 237 -33.04 -10.81 -12.43
CA ASP A 237 -34.39 -10.26 -12.27
C ASP A 237 -34.94 -10.45 -10.84
#